data_AF-A0A2S5LL26-F1
#
_entry.id   AF-A0A2S5LL26-F1
#
_cell.length_a   1.000
_cell.length_b   1.000
_cell.length_c   1.000
_cell.angle_alpha   90.00
_cell.angle_beta   90.00
_cell.angle_gamma   90.00
#
_symmetry.space_group_name_H-M   'P 1'
#
loop_
_entity.id
_entity.type
_entity.pdbx_description
1 polymer ?
#
loop_
_entity_poly.entity_id
_entity_poly.type
_entity_poly.pdbx_seq_one_letter_code
_entity_poly.pdbx_strand_id
1 'polypeptide(L)' 'MSKIIFKAGEATVYSEGKDVTAAMPEILIGAVDGPVGQAFANLMAQSKGHTAMFA' A
#
# COMPACT_ATOMS: atom_id res chain seq x y z
N MET A 1 -9.98 -11.66 -18.61
CA MET A 1 -9.79 -11.32 -17.18
C MET A 1 -10.72 -10.18 -16.84
N SER A 2 -11.41 -10.22 -15.69
CA SER A 2 -12.24 -9.10 -15.23
C SER A 2 -11.36 -7.97 -14.68
N LYS A 3 -11.85 -6.72 -14.76
CA LYS A 3 -11.15 -5.54 -14.24
C LYS A 3 -11.02 -5.63 -12.72
N ILE A 4 -9.80 -5.46 -12.19
CA ILE A 4 -9.58 -5.36 -10.74
C ILE A 4 -10.01 -3.97 -10.30
N ILE A 5 -11.16 -3.89 -9.63
CA ILE A 5 -11.69 -2.60 -9.14
C ILE A 5 -11.04 -2.21 -7.82
N PHE A 6 -10.99 -3.16 -6.88
CA PHE A 6 -10.46 -2.96 -5.54
C PHE A 6 -10.10 -4.32 -4.94
N LYS A 7 -8.83 -4.51 -4.59
CA LYS A 7 -8.32 -5.69 -3.87
C LYS A 7 -7.28 -5.23 -2.85
N ALA A 8 -7.49 -5.59 -1.59
CA ALA A 8 -6.53 -5.38 -0.53
C ALA A 8 -5.90 -6.72 -0.13
N GLY A 9 -4.65 -6.68 0.31
CA GLY A 9 -3.95 -7.82 0.86
C GLY A 9 -2.86 -7.36 1.82
N GLU A 10 -2.46 -8.26 2.70
CA GLU A 10 -1.34 -8.08 3.62
C GLU A 10 -0.43 -9.30 3.58
N ALA A 11 0.80 -9.12 4.04
CA ALA A 11 1.70 -10.24 4.33
C ALA A 11 2.68 -9.83 5.43
N THR A 12 2.93 -10.74 6.38
CA THR A 12 4.04 -10.57 7.33
C THR A 12 5.22 -11.40 6.87
N VAL A 13 6.36 -10.74 6.66
CA VAL A 13 7.62 -11.37 6.28
C VAL A 13 8.59 -11.27 7.44
N TYR A 14 8.90 -12.42 8.04
CA TYR A 14 9.86 -12.54 9.12
C TYR A 14 11.28 -12.69 8.57
N SER A 15 12.26 -12.10 9.24
CA SER A 15 13.68 -12.38 9.04
C SER A 15 14.18 -13.34 10.12
N GLU A 16 15.15 -14.19 9.78
CA GLU A 16 15.76 -15.08 10.78
C GLU A 16 16.53 -14.29 11.83
N GLY A 17 16.23 -14.56 13.11
CA GLY A 17 17.09 -14.21 14.24
C GLY A 17 16.86 -12.84 14.90
N LYS A 18 16.09 -11.90 14.34
CA LYS A 18 15.71 -10.63 15.02
C LYS A 18 14.39 -10.02 14.50
N ASP A 19 13.39 -9.94 15.38
CA ASP A 19 12.06 -9.35 15.10
C ASP A 19 12.09 -7.88 14.62
N VAL A 20 13.14 -7.13 14.91
CA VAL A 20 13.25 -5.69 14.60
C VAL A 20 13.39 -5.36 13.11
N THR A 21 13.47 -6.38 12.25
CA THR A 21 13.57 -6.23 10.79
C THR A 21 12.45 -6.93 10.02
N ALA A 22 11.44 -7.44 10.72
CA ALA A 22 10.26 -7.98 10.06
C ALA A 22 9.54 -6.87 9.26
N ALA A 23 8.97 -7.24 8.12
CA ALA A 23 8.20 -6.34 7.27
C ALA A 23 6.73 -6.77 7.24
N MET A 24 5.83 -5.81 7.39
CA MET A 24 4.38 -5.99 7.26
C MET A 24 3.85 -5.01 6.21
N PRO A 25 3.87 -5.37 4.91
CA PRO A 25 3.22 -4.58 3.88
C PRO A 25 1.69 -4.77 3.87
N GLU A 26 0.97 -3.67 3.83
CA GLU A 26 -0.44 -3.59 3.43
C GLU A 26 -0.56 -3.00 2.01
N ILE A 27 -1.13 -3.77 1.09
CA ILE A 27 -1.17 -3.43 -0.34
C ILE A 27 -2.60 -3.31 -0.84
N LEU A 28 -2.88 -2.24 -1.59
CA LEU A 28 -4.13 -2.01 -2.31
C LEU A 28 -3.88 -1.97 -3.83
N ILE A 29 -4.59 -2.80 -4.59
CA ILE A 29 -4.54 -2.86 -6.05
C ILE A 29 -5.93 -2.59 -6.62
N GLY A 30 -6.01 -1.72 -7.62
CA GLY A 30 -7.26 -1.47 -8.33
C GLY A 30 -7.11 -0.46 -9.46
N ALA A 31 -8.23 -0.08 -10.04
CA ALA A 31 -8.25 0.77 -11.22
C ALA A 31 -8.06 2.26 -10.87
N VAL A 32 -7.32 2.96 -11.74
CA VAL A 32 -7.02 4.41 -11.60
C VAL A 32 -8.25 5.29 -11.78
N ASP A 33 -9.25 4.83 -12.53
CA ASP A 33 -10.55 5.49 -12.72
C ASP A 33 -11.59 5.05 -11.66
N GLY A 34 -11.12 4.39 -10.59
CA GLY A 34 -11.94 3.86 -9.51
C GLY A 34 -11.51 4.38 -8.12
N PRO A 35 -11.98 3.74 -7.05
CA PRO A 35 -11.69 4.17 -5.67
C PRO A 35 -10.19 4.15 -5.34
N VAL A 36 -9.41 3.26 -5.96
CA VAL A 36 -7.95 3.20 -5.75
C VAL A 36 -7.27 4.44 -6.32
N GLY A 37 -7.68 4.93 -7.49
CA GLY A 37 -7.16 6.19 -8.03
C GLY A 37 -7.50 7.41 -7.17
N GLN A 38 -8.71 7.47 -6.61
CA GLN A 38 -9.10 8.52 -5.66
C GLN A 38 -8.25 8.46 -4.38
N ALA A 39 -8.03 7.27 -3.83
CA ALA A 39 -7.17 7.08 -2.66
C ALA A 39 -5.72 7.50 -2.95
N PHE A 40 -5.17 7.09 -4.10
CA PHE A 40 -3.83 7.46 -4.54
C PHE A 40 -3.66 8.97 -4.70
N ALA A 41 -4.65 9.66 -5.30
CA ALA A 41 -4.63 11.12 -5.43
C ALA A 41 -4.60 11.82 -4.05
N ASN A 42 -5.35 11.31 -3.07
CA ASN A 42 -5.38 11.87 -1.72
C ASN A 42 -4.08 11.62 -0.93
N LEU A 43 -3.36 10.53 -1.21
CA LEU A 43 -2.07 10.23 -0.58
C LEU A 43 -0.96 11.22 -0.96
N MET A 44 -1.14 12.04 -2.00
CA MET A 44 -0.19 13.11 -2.33
C MET A 44 -0.12 14.20 -1.24
N ALA A 45 -1.10 14.25 -0.33
CA ALA A 45 -1.05 15.10 0.86
C ALA A 45 -0.10 14.51 1.93
N GLN A 46 0.91 15.29 2.30
CA GLN A 46 1.98 14.87 3.23
C GLN A 46 1.65 15.33 4.65
N SER A 47 1.97 14.52 5.65
CA SER A 47 1.96 14.93 7.06
C SER A 47 3.33 14.77 7.70
N LYS A 48 3.61 15.53 8.76
CA LYS A 48 4.93 15.49 9.43
C LYS A 48 5.24 14.06 9.87
N GLY A 49 6.36 13.52 9.38
CA GLY A 49 6.82 12.16 9.70
C GLY A 49 6.20 11.04 8.86
N HIS A 50 5.29 11.33 7.94
CA HIS A 50 4.63 10.33 7.09
C HIS A 50 4.64 10.81 5.63
N THR A 51 5.79 10.64 4.98
CA THR A 51 5.93 11.06 3.60
C THR A 51 5.45 9.98 2.63
N ALA A 52 4.51 10.29 1.73
CA ALA A 52 4.10 9.42 0.64
C ALA A 52 4.91 9.75 -0.63
N MET A 53 5.44 8.72 -1.29
CA MET A 53 6.26 8.85 -2.50
C MET A 53 5.77 7.86 -3.56
N PHE A 54 6.12 8.11 -4.82
CA PHE A 54 6.00 7.07 -5.85
C PHE A 54 7.09 6.02 -5.61
N ALA A 55 6.68 4.75 -5.49
CA ALA A 55 7.56 3.60 -5.36
C ALA A 55 8.12 3.13 -6.70
#